data_AF-A0A1E5K3S4-F1
#
_entry.id   AF-A0A1E5K3S4-F1
#
_cell.length_a   1.000
_cell.length_b   1.000
_cell.length_c   1.000
_cell.angle_alpha   90.00
_cell.angle_beta   90.00
_cell.angle_gamma   90.00
#
_symmetry.space_group_name_H-M   'P 1'
#
loop_
_entity.id
_entity.type
_entity.pdbx_description
1 polymer ?
#
loop_
_entity_poly.entity_id
_entity_poly.type
_entity_poly.pdbx_seq_one_letter_code
_entity_poly.pdbx_strand_id
1 'polypeptide(L)' 'MDINQKLLKYVSIICGTLITIGSLLFIYGYFVSDLTAVTAIGIGLVMGSTFIFIMGVFLVATEESFVSEKEQRTNLY' A
#
# COMPACT_ATOMS: atom_id res chain seq x y z
N MET A 1 15.25 -10.66 14.94
CA MET A 1 14.78 -10.06 13.68
C MET A 1 13.27 -10.04 13.74
N ASP A 2 12.76 -8.87 14.09
CA ASP A 2 11.44 -8.66 14.67
C ASP A 2 10.34 -8.85 13.63
N ILE A 3 9.26 -9.50 14.04
CA ILE A 3 8.16 -9.93 13.17
C ILE A 3 7.54 -8.72 12.44
N ASN A 4 7.56 -7.55 13.08
CA ASN A 4 7.09 -6.27 12.56
C ASN A 4 7.87 -5.80 11.32
N GLN A 5 9.20 -5.95 11.33
CA GLN A 5 10.03 -5.57 10.19
C GLN A 5 9.79 -6.47 8.96
N LYS A 6 9.44 -7.74 9.19
CA LYS A 6 9.03 -8.65 8.11
C LYS A 6 7.68 -8.22 7.53
N LEU A 7 6.69 -7.93 8.39
CA LEU A 7 5.36 -7.49 7.97
C LEU A 7 5.43 -6.22 7.10
N LEU A 8 6.18 -5.21 7.54
CA LEU A 8 6.51 -3.99 6.78
C LEU A 8 7.02 -4.30 5.38
N LYS A 9 7.98 -5.22 5.29
CA LYS A 9 8.61 -5.61 4.04
C LYS A 9 7.62 -6.32 3.10
N TYR A 10 6.77 -7.20 3.63
CA TYR A 10 5.72 -7.86 2.84
C TYR A 10 4.64 -6.88 2.37
N VAL A 11 4.16 -6.00 3.25
CA VAL A 11 3.16 -4.99 2.89
C VAL A 11 3.72 -4.03 1.84
N SER A 12 4.96 -3.56 2.02
CA SER A 12 5.65 -2.70 1.07
C SER A 12 5.80 -3.36 -0.31
N ILE A 13 6.12 -4.67 -0.36
CA ILE A 13 6.28 -5.38 -1.63
C ILE A 13 4.94 -5.59 -2.35
N ILE A 14 3.88 -5.97 -1.62
CA ILE A 14 2.54 -6.17 -2.19
C ILE A 14 2.02 -4.82 -2.72
N CYS A 15 2.12 -3.77 -1.92
CA CYS A 15 1.77 -2.42 -2.31
C CYS A 15 2.55 -1.92 -3.54
N GLY A 16 3.86 -2.14 -3.57
CA GLY A 16 4.72 -1.76 -4.69
C GLY A 16 4.27 -2.43 -5.99
N THR A 17 3.94 -3.73 -5.94
CA THR A 17 3.44 -4.45 -7.13
C THR A 17 2.08 -3.93 -7.61
N LEU A 18 1.14 -3.67 -6.69
CA LEU A 18 -0.17 -3.10 -7.02
C LEU A 18 -0.06 -1.72 -7.69
N ILE A 19 0.76 -0.82 -7.13
CA ILE A 19 0.98 0.52 -7.71
C ILE A 19 1.63 0.43 -9.09
N THR A 20 2.59 -0.48 -9.26
CA THR A 20 3.28 -0.68 -10.54
C THR A 20 2.32 -1.16 -11.62
N ILE A 21 1.48 -2.16 -11.30
CA ILE A 21 0.47 -2.69 -12.22
C ILE A 21 -0.59 -1.63 -12.54
N GLY A 22 -1.07 -0.89 -11.53
CA GLY A 22 -2.03 0.21 -11.72
C GLY A 22 -1.49 1.34 -12.59
N SER A 23 -0.22 1.73 -12.41
CA SER A 23 0.45 2.75 -13.24
C SER A 23 0.64 2.28 -14.68
N LEU A 24 1.00 1.01 -14.89
CA LEU A 24 1.13 0.43 -16.22
C LEU A 24 -0.21 0.40 -16.97
N LEU A 25 -1.30 -0.01 -16.30
CA LEU A 25 -2.64 0.03 -16.87
C LEU A 25 -3.10 1.46 -17.17
N PHE A 26 -2.74 2.43 -16.32
CA PHE A 26 -3.06 3.84 -16.56
C PHE A 26 -2.34 4.40 -17.80
N ILE A 27 -1.04 4.12 -17.94
CA ILE A 27 -0.25 4.53 -19.12
C ILE A 27 -0.78 3.86 -20.39
N TYR A 28 -1.09 2.56 -20.33
CA TYR A 28 -1.65 1.81 -21.46
C TYR A 28 -3.04 2.33 -21.86
N GLY A 29 -3.91 2.59 -20.89
CA GLY A 29 -5.23 3.16 -21.11
C GLY A 29 -5.20 4.59 -21.67
N TYR A 30 -4.20 5.40 -21.28
CA TYR A 30 -4.02 6.75 -21.82
C TYR A 30 -3.56 6.73 -23.29
N PHE A 31 -2.61 5.86 -23.64
CA PHE A 31 -2.11 5.75 -25.02
C PHE A 31 -3.14 5.11 -25.97
N VAL A 32 -3.95 4.17 -25.50
CA VAL A 32 -5.06 3.56 -26.25
C VAL A 32 -6.34 4.38 -26.03
N SER A 33 -6.32 5.64 -26.48
CA SER A 33 -7.40 6.63 -26.29
C SER A 33 -8.71 6.32 -27.03
N ASP A 34 -8.83 5.18 -27.72
CA ASP A 34 -10.07 4.75 -28.39
C ASP A 34 -11.09 4.05 -27.45
N LEU A 35 -10.70 3.71 -26.21
CA LEU A 35 -11.60 3.09 -25.24
C LEU A 35 -11.75 3.94 -23.98
N THR A 36 -12.75 4.83 -23.97
CA THR A 36 -13.18 5.62 -22.79
C THR A 36 -13.45 4.75 -21.55
N ALA A 37 -13.80 3.47 -21.74
CA ALA A 37 -13.97 2.52 -20.65
C ALA A 37 -12.63 2.14 -19.98
N VAL A 38 -11.55 2.02 -20.75
CA VAL A 38 -10.23 1.61 -20.25
C VAL A 38 -9.58 2.74 -19.45
N THR A 39 -9.75 3.99 -19.88
CA THR A 39 -9.29 5.16 -19.10
C THR A 39 -10.04 5.29 -17.78
N ALA A 40 -11.36 5.07 -17.75
CA ALA A 40 -12.14 5.07 -16.51
C ALA A 40 -11.69 3.98 -15.53
N ILE A 41 -11.42 2.76 -16.03
CA ILE A 41 -10.87 1.66 -15.22
C ILE A 41 -9.49 2.02 -14.70
N GLY A 42 -8.63 2.60 -15.54
CA GLY A 42 -7.29 3.04 -15.16
C GLY A 42 -7.30 4.08 -14.03
N ILE A 43 -8.19 5.08 -14.11
CA ILE A 43 -8.37 6.08 -13.05
C ILE A 43 -8.84 5.41 -11.76
N GLY A 44 -9.84 4.52 -11.82
CA GLY A 44 -10.33 3.79 -10.66
C GLY A 44 -9.24 2.92 -10.00
N LEU A 45 -8.39 2.29 -10.81
CA LEU A 45 -7.26 1.50 -10.35
C LEU A 45 -6.21 2.37 -9.66
N VAL A 46 -5.83 3.51 -10.24
CA VAL A 46 -4.84 4.42 -9.63
C VAL A 46 -5.37 5.04 -8.34
N MET A 47 -6.61 5.53 -8.34
CA MET A 47 -7.24 6.09 -7.14
C MET A 47 -7.37 5.04 -6.04
N GLY A 48 -7.91 3.85 -6.35
CA GLY A 48 -8.10 2.77 -5.40
C GLY A 48 -6.78 2.23 -4.85
N SER A 49 -5.77 2.06 -5.71
CA SER A 49 -4.42 1.62 -5.30
C SER A 49 -3.77 2.61 -4.34
N THR A 50 -3.94 3.92 -4.59
CA THR A 50 -3.41 4.97 -3.71
C THR A 50 -4.08 4.94 -2.33
N PHE A 51 -5.40 4.74 -2.28
CA PHE A 51 -6.12 4.61 -1.01
C PHE A 51 -5.69 3.39 -0.20
N ILE A 52 -5.62 2.22 -0.84
CA ILE A 52 -5.17 0.98 -0.19
C ILE A 52 -3.71 1.11 0.27
N PHE A 53 -2.87 1.78 -0.51
CA PHE A 53 -1.48 2.04 -0.15
C PHE A 53 -1.35 2.86 1.13
N ILE A 54 -2.04 4.00 1.20
CA ILE A 54 -2.02 4.87 2.37
C ILE A 54 -2.55 4.12 3.59
N MET A 55 -3.67 3.40 3.46
CA MET A 55 -4.23 2.61 4.57
C MET A 55 -3.27 1.52 5.05
N GLY A 56 -2.62 0.79 4.13
CA GLY A 56 -1.64 -0.24 4.47
C GLY A 56 -0.43 0.31 5.22
N VAL A 57 0.08 1.48 4.81
CA VAL A 57 1.19 2.16 5.50
C VAL A 57 0.78 2.62 6.90
N PHE A 58 -0.42 3.18 7.06
CA PHE A 58 -0.92 3.63 8.36
C PHE A 58 -1.17 2.49 9.35
N LEU A 59 -1.71 1.36 8.88
CA LEU A 59 -1.94 0.19 9.73
C LEU A 59 -0.62 -0.36 10.27
N VAL A 60 0.36 -0.51 9.40
CA VAL A 60 1.71 -0.94 9.77
C VAL A 60 2.38 0.02 10.75
N ALA A 61 2.30 1.34 10.49
CA ALA A 61 2.85 2.34 11.41
C ALA A 61 2.16 2.30 12.79
N THR A 62 0.86 2.03 12.83
CA THR A 62 0.09 1.90 14.07
C THR A 62 0.47 0.63 14.84
N GLU A 63 0.66 -0.49 14.15
CA GLU A 63 1.12 -1.74 14.76
C GLU A 63 2.51 -1.58 15.40
N GLU A 64 3.45 -0.91 14.73
CA GLU A 64 4.77 -0.63 15.32
C GLU A 64 4.70 0.32 16.53
N SER A 65 3.84 1.34 16.45
CA SER A 65 3.61 2.30 17.55
C SER A 65 3.01 1.60 18.77
N PHE A 66 2.03 0.71 18.56
CA PHE A 66 1.37 -0.03 19.61
C PHE A 66 2.30 -1.05 20.27
N VAL A 67 3.15 -1.74 19.50
CA VAL A 67 4.17 -2.65 20.04
C VAL A 67 5.17 -1.89 20.92
N SER A 68 5.65 -0.74 20.47
CA SER A 68 6.58 0.10 21.25
C SER A 68 5.99 0.53 22.60
N GLU A 69 4.70 0.82 22.66
CA GLU A 69 4.02 1.18 23.92
C GLU A 69 3.90 0.00 24.89
N LYS A 70 3.73 -1.24 24.40
CA LYS A 70 3.68 -2.43 25.26
C LYS A 70 5.05 -2.79 25.81
N GLU A 71 6.10 -2.69 25.00
CA GLU A 71 7.47 -2.98 25.42
C GLU A 71 7.96 -2.01 26.50
N GLN A 72 7.58 -0.73 26.42
CA GLN A 72 7.87 0.25 27.46
C GLN A 72 7.13 -0.03 28.78
N ARG A 73 5.91 -0.58 28.74
CA ARG A 73 5.18 -0.95 29.96
C ARG A 73 5.72 -2.20 30.65
N THR A 74 6.29 -3.16 29.91
CA THR A 74 6.86 -4.39 30.50
C THR A 74 8.23 -4.15 31.15
N ASN A 75 9.00 -3.16 30.69
CA ASN A 75 10.28 -2.78 31.31
C ASN A 75 10.13 -1.92 32.58
N LEU A 76 8.89 -1.61 32.98
CA LEU A 76 8.56 -0.80 34.15
C LEU A 76 8.06 -1.64 35.36
N TYR A 77 8.13 -2.98 35.27
CA TYR A 77 7.78 -3.93 36.33
C TYR A 77 8.89 -4.95 36.56
#